data_AF-A0A7R9ANN6-F1
#
_entry.id   AF-A0A7R9ANN6-F1
#
_cell.length_a   1.000
_cell.length_b   1.000
_cell.length_c   1.000
_cell.angle_alpha   90.00
_cell.angle_beta   90.00
_cell.angle_gamma   90.00
#
_symmetry.space_group_name_H-M   'P 1'
#
loop_
_entity.id
_entity.type
_entity.pdbx_description
1 polymer ?
#
loop_
_entity_poly.entity_id
_entity_poly.type
_entity_poly.pdbx_seq_one_letter_code
_entity_poly.pdbx_strand_id
1 'polypeptide(L)'
;MFNTVIPLGTTAAAPKERIHPKYRLMASLGTAVARLVAHHFDFIGIHYGEGGNKEGILTDYSSSGYMSEFENCARKISHTLPETVKHRFDAALSANHHKMDLTALELVLEAYTAWRNGSDEYEERLPWLDMDHVQLFFMSLAQFSCTKTTKWELPESLLKDMQFPSSIRLNNLFAKSEDFIYAFSCKNGTNMNREEEECLISYTES
;
A
#
# COMPACT_ATOMS: atom_id res chain seq x y z
N MET A 1 -13.15 -11.57 -14.02
CA MET A 1 -14.07 -11.66 -12.85
C MET A 1 -13.32 -11.21 -11.61
N PHE A 2 -13.31 -9.91 -11.33
CA PHE A 2 -12.82 -9.38 -10.06
C PHE A 2 -14.05 -9.00 -9.22
N ASN A 3 -14.63 -9.98 -8.52
CA ASN A 3 -15.61 -9.65 -7.49
C ASN A 3 -14.83 -9.27 -6.24
N THR A 4 -14.98 -8.04 -5.77
CA THR A 4 -14.40 -7.60 -4.50
C THR A 4 -15.08 -8.36 -3.35
N VAL A 5 -14.31 -9.19 -2.65
CA VAL A 5 -14.79 -9.96 -1.50
C VAL A 5 -14.01 -9.55 -0.27
N ILE A 6 -14.73 -9.17 0.78
CA ILE A 6 -14.17 -8.93 2.11
C ILE A 6 -14.73 -10.01 3.03
N PRO A 7 -13.98 -11.09 3.29
CA PRO A 7 -14.44 -12.14 4.19
C PRO A 7 -14.71 -11.58 5.59
N LEU A 8 -15.77 -12.02 6.26
CA LEU A 8 -16.08 -11.53 7.62
C LEU A 8 -14.89 -11.70 8.59
N GLY A 9 -14.06 -12.73 8.40
CA GLY A 9 -12.85 -12.95 9.18
C GLY A 9 -11.81 -11.83 9.09
N THR A 10 -11.75 -11.06 8.00
CA THR A 10 -10.84 -9.90 7.88
C THR A 10 -11.37 -8.67 8.61
N THR A 11 -12.67 -8.65 8.93
CA THR A 11 -13.32 -7.59 9.73
C THR A 11 -13.30 -7.87 11.24
N ALA A 12 -12.92 -9.09 11.65
CA ALA A 12 -12.99 -9.56 13.04
C ALA A 12 -12.05 -8.82 14.01
N ALA A 13 -11.12 -8.01 13.50
CA ALA A 13 -10.30 -7.10 14.32
C ALA A 13 -11.09 -5.89 14.87
N ALA A 14 -12.34 -5.68 14.45
CA ALA A 14 -13.26 -4.72 15.06
C ALA A 14 -14.23 -5.45 16.01
N PRO A 15 -13.87 -5.72 17.28
CA PRO A 15 -14.81 -6.23 18.26
C PRO A 15 -16.01 -5.27 18.37
N LYS A 16 -17.22 -5.86 18.31
CA LYS A 16 -18.54 -5.18 18.35
C LYS A 16 -18.76 -4.23 19.55
N GLU A 17 -17.86 -4.21 20.53
CA GLU A 17 -18.06 -3.56 21.83
C GLU A 17 -17.08 -2.43 22.14
N ARG A 18 -16.13 -2.10 21.24
CA ARG A 18 -15.23 -0.96 21.42
C ARG A 18 -15.28 -0.04 20.20
N ILE A 19 -15.64 1.22 20.42
CA ILE A 19 -15.45 2.29 19.44
C ILE A 19 -13.94 2.40 19.22
N HIS A 20 -13.46 1.84 18.12
CA HIS A 20 -12.07 2.00 17.71
C HIS A 20 -11.92 3.35 17.00
N PRO A 21 -10.85 4.10 17.29
CA PRO A 21 -10.53 5.29 16.51
C PRO A 21 -10.46 4.96 15.01
N LYS A 22 -10.96 5.86 14.17
CA LYS A 22 -11.08 5.67 12.73
C LYS A 22 -9.71 5.51 12.08
N TYR A 23 -8.65 6.14 12.57
CA TYR A 23 -7.28 5.90 12.07
C TYR A 23 -6.89 4.42 12.13
N ARG A 24 -7.35 3.67 13.14
CA ARG A 24 -7.07 2.21 13.22
C ARG A 24 -7.90 1.44 12.21
N LEU A 25 -9.17 1.79 12.07
CA LEU A 25 -10.09 1.15 11.14
C LEU A 25 -9.67 1.39 9.68
N MET A 26 -9.34 2.63 9.34
CA MET A 26 -8.82 3.02 8.03
C MET A 26 -7.46 2.36 7.77
N ALA A 27 -6.54 2.38 8.74
CA ALA A 27 -5.25 1.72 8.57
C ALA A 27 -5.34 0.21 8.31
N SER A 28 -6.32 -0.48 8.91
CA SER A 28 -6.52 -1.92 8.73
C SER A 28 -7.49 -2.23 7.58
N LEU A 29 -8.79 -2.15 7.85
CA LEU A 29 -9.84 -2.45 6.90
C LEU A 29 -9.85 -1.48 5.71
N GLY A 30 -9.66 -0.19 5.95
CA GLY A 30 -9.60 0.81 4.88
C GLY A 30 -8.50 0.51 3.87
N THR A 31 -7.28 0.22 4.33
CA THR A 31 -6.16 -0.18 3.47
C THR A 31 -6.47 -1.47 2.72
N ALA A 32 -7.11 -2.45 3.37
CA ALA A 32 -7.51 -3.70 2.70
C ALA A 32 -8.53 -3.45 1.57
N VAL A 33 -9.52 -2.59 1.81
CA VAL A 33 -10.50 -2.16 0.79
C VAL A 33 -9.81 -1.40 -0.33
N ALA A 34 -8.95 -0.44 0.00
CA ALA A 34 -8.22 0.36 -0.97
C ALA A 34 -7.32 -0.49 -1.87
N ARG A 35 -6.70 -1.56 -1.33
CA ARG A 35 -5.96 -2.55 -2.14
C ARG A 35 -6.84 -3.30 -3.12
N LEU A 36 -8.07 -3.64 -2.74
CA LEU A 36 -9.01 -4.32 -3.65
C LEU A 36 -9.48 -3.39 -4.78
N VAL A 37 -9.65 -2.10 -4.48
CA VAL A 37 -9.92 -1.06 -5.49
C VAL A 37 -8.69 -0.90 -6.40
N ALA A 38 -7.50 -0.71 -5.83
CA ALA A 38 -6.25 -0.56 -6.59
C ALA A 38 -5.98 -1.77 -7.51
N HIS A 39 -6.33 -2.99 -7.09
CA HIS A 39 -6.21 -4.19 -7.90
C HIS A 39 -7.06 -4.13 -9.19
N HIS A 40 -8.18 -3.40 -9.22
CA HIS A 40 -8.95 -3.21 -10.45
C HIS A 40 -8.22 -2.33 -11.47
N PHE A 41 -7.27 -1.51 -11.02
CA PHE A 41 -6.51 -0.57 -11.85
C PHE A 41 -5.03 -0.93 -11.91
N ASP A 42 -4.67 -2.16 -11.54
CA ASP A 42 -3.30 -2.66 -11.61
C ASP A 42 -2.95 -3.17 -13.04
N PHE A 43 -1.74 -3.68 -13.24
CA PHE A 43 -1.28 -4.14 -14.56
C PHE A 43 -2.22 -5.15 -15.23
N ILE A 44 -2.92 -5.97 -14.43
CA ILE A 44 -3.85 -6.98 -14.93
C ILE A 44 -5.26 -6.39 -15.03
N GLY A 45 -5.68 -5.64 -14.02
CA GLY A 45 -7.01 -5.09 -13.85
C GLY A 45 -7.44 -4.17 -14.99
N ILE A 46 -6.52 -3.36 -15.53
CA ILE A 46 -6.82 -2.43 -16.64
C ILE A 46 -7.35 -3.11 -17.92
N HIS A 47 -7.14 -4.42 -18.06
CA HIS A 47 -7.65 -5.20 -19.20
C HIS A 47 -9.08 -5.71 -19.03
N TYR A 48 -9.71 -5.42 -17.88
CA TYR A 48 -11.04 -5.88 -17.54
C TYR A 48 -11.96 -4.71 -17.21
N GLY A 49 -12.96 -4.51 -18.06
CA GLY A 49 -13.98 -3.49 -17.91
C GLY A 49 -15.14 -3.93 -17.02
N GLU A 50 -16.25 -3.21 -17.15
CA GLU A 50 -17.47 -3.49 -16.40
C GLU A 50 -17.94 -4.94 -16.58
N GLY A 51 -18.45 -5.55 -15.51
CA GLY A 51 -18.84 -6.96 -15.49
C GLY A 51 -17.67 -7.96 -15.58
N GLY A 52 -16.42 -7.47 -15.65
CA GLY A 52 -15.23 -8.29 -15.78
C GLY A 52 -15.00 -8.81 -17.20
N ASN A 53 -15.57 -8.15 -18.21
CA ASN A 53 -15.32 -8.43 -19.62
C ASN A 53 -13.90 -8.03 -20.00
N LYS A 54 -13.27 -8.76 -20.93
CA LYS A 54 -11.92 -8.44 -21.43
C LYS A 54 -11.96 -7.28 -22.43
N GLU A 55 -12.48 -6.16 -21.97
CA GLU A 55 -12.56 -4.88 -22.65
C GLU A 55 -11.75 -3.91 -21.80
N GLY A 56 -10.58 -3.50 -22.29
CA GLY A 56 -9.69 -2.63 -21.52
C GLY A 56 -10.37 -1.31 -21.16
N ILE A 57 -10.09 -0.81 -19.95
CA ILE A 57 -10.64 0.47 -19.46
C ILE A 57 -9.86 1.69 -19.95
N LEU A 58 -8.69 1.46 -20.58
CA LEU A 58 -7.83 2.49 -21.14
C LEU A 58 -7.91 2.47 -22.67
N THR A 59 -7.74 3.65 -23.28
CA THR A 59 -7.48 3.75 -24.72
C THR A 59 -6.11 3.14 -25.06
N ASP A 60 -5.88 2.75 -26.32
CA ASP A 60 -4.58 2.20 -26.76
C ASP A 60 -3.42 3.16 -26.44
N TYR A 61 -3.63 4.47 -26.64
CA TYR A 61 -2.66 5.51 -26.31
C TYR A 61 -2.34 5.51 -24.81
N SER A 62 -3.37 5.60 -23.96
CA SER A 62 -3.22 5.60 -22.50
C SER A 62 -2.62 4.29 -21.98
N SER A 63 -2.93 3.16 -22.60
CA SER A 63 -2.41 1.84 -22.22
C SER A 63 -0.89 1.78 -22.40
N SER A 64 -0.36 2.32 -23.49
CA SER A 64 1.09 2.32 -23.73
C SER A 64 1.87 3.16 -22.71
N GLY A 65 1.34 4.34 -22.35
CA GLY A 65 1.90 5.18 -21.30
C GLY A 65 1.87 4.49 -19.93
N TYR A 66 0.72 3.89 -19.59
CA TYR A 66 0.55 3.15 -18.33
C TYR A 66 1.55 1.98 -18.23
N MET A 67 1.73 1.20 -19.30
CA MET A 67 2.69 0.09 -19.33
C MET A 67 4.13 0.58 -19.22
N SER A 68 4.49 1.68 -19.89
CA SER A 68 5.82 2.29 -19.78
C SER A 68 6.13 2.70 -18.33
N GLU A 69 5.19 3.34 -17.63
CA GLU A 69 5.36 3.69 -16.22
C GLU A 69 5.48 2.45 -15.32
N PHE A 70 4.77 1.39 -15.65
CA PHE A 70 4.90 0.12 -14.94
C PHE A 70 6.29 -0.51 -15.09
N GLU A 71 6.79 -0.59 -16.32
CA GLU A 71 8.14 -1.11 -16.61
C GLU A 71 9.21 -0.25 -15.95
N ASN A 72 9.02 1.07 -15.96
CA ASN A 72 9.90 2.02 -15.28
C ASN A 72 9.97 1.72 -13.78
N CYS A 73 8.81 1.55 -13.15
CA CYS A 73 8.72 1.16 -11.74
C CYS A 73 9.42 -0.18 -11.48
N ALA A 74 9.14 -1.21 -12.28
CA ALA A 74 9.73 -2.53 -12.14
C ALA A 74 11.27 -2.53 -12.15
N ARG A 75 11.89 -1.62 -12.91
CA ARG A 75 13.35 -1.45 -12.97
C ARG A 75 13.92 -0.69 -11.76
N LYS A 76 13.09 0.14 -11.12
CA LYS A 76 13.50 1.10 -10.09
C LYS A 76 13.19 0.65 -8.66
N ILE A 77 12.45 -0.45 -8.47
CA ILE A 77 12.16 -0.98 -7.14
C ILE A 77 13.44 -1.39 -6.43
N SER A 78 13.93 -0.47 -5.61
CA SER A 78 15.01 -0.68 -4.67
C SER A 78 14.51 -1.52 -3.51
N HIS A 79 15.26 -2.56 -3.19
CA HIS A 79 14.96 -3.42 -2.07
C HIS A 79 16.26 -3.82 -1.39
N THR A 80 16.24 -3.79 -0.06
CA THR A 80 17.29 -4.40 0.74
C THR A 80 16.73 -5.72 1.28
N LEU A 81 17.11 -6.82 0.64
CA LEU A 81 16.82 -8.14 1.18
C LEU A 81 17.81 -8.46 2.31
N PRO A 82 17.39 -9.21 3.34
CA PRO A 82 18.31 -9.73 4.34
C PRO A 82 19.41 -10.55 3.66
N GLU A 83 20.65 -10.44 4.13
CA GLU A 83 21.83 -11.18 3.60
C GLU A 83 21.62 -12.71 3.53
N THR A 84 20.65 -13.23 4.28
CA THR A 84 20.28 -14.64 4.29
C THR A 84 19.57 -15.10 3.01
N VAL A 85 19.08 -14.18 2.18
CA VAL A 85 18.48 -14.49 0.87
C VAL A 85 19.58 -14.54 -0.18
N LYS A 86 20.12 -15.73 -0.43
CA LYS A 86 21.20 -15.95 -1.42
C LYS A 86 20.69 -16.09 -2.86
N HIS A 87 19.39 -16.24 -3.06
CA HIS A 87 18.79 -16.38 -4.39
C HIS A 87 18.56 -15.01 -5.02
N ARG A 88 18.82 -14.90 -6.32
CA ARG A 88 18.44 -13.71 -7.10
C ARG A 88 16.92 -13.60 -7.08
N PHE A 89 16.43 -12.64 -6.31
CA PHE A 89 15.06 -12.21 -6.34
C PHE A 89 14.89 -11.18 -7.47
N ASP A 90 13.93 -11.41 -8.36
CA ASP A 90 13.59 -10.43 -9.38
C ASP A 90 12.50 -9.50 -8.85
N ALA A 91 12.89 -8.30 -8.43
CA ALA A 91 11.96 -7.31 -7.90
C ALA A 91 10.94 -6.80 -8.91
N ALA A 92 11.17 -7.01 -10.22
CA ALA A 92 10.18 -6.72 -11.24
C ALA A 92 8.90 -7.55 -11.03
N LEU A 93 9.00 -8.77 -10.49
CA LEU A 93 7.85 -9.61 -10.19
C LEU A 93 6.94 -8.98 -9.12
N SER A 94 7.51 -8.20 -8.19
CA SER A 94 6.77 -7.49 -7.16
C SER A 94 6.28 -6.12 -7.56
N ALA A 95 6.56 -5.66 -8.78
CA ALA A 95 6.20 -4.31 -9.21
C ALA A 95 4.70 -4.05 -9.17
N ASN A 96 3.90 -5.05 -9.55
CA ASN A 96 2.44 -4.94 -9.52
C ASN A 96 1.92 -4.76 -8.11
N HIS A 97 2.32 -5.63 -7.19
CA HIS A 97 1.93 -5.52 -5.80
C HIS A 97 2.46 -4.25 -5.14
N HIS A 98 3.69 -3.82 -5.46
CA HIS A 98 4.24 -2.59 -4.90
C HIS A 98 3.45 -1.35 -5.34
N LYS A 99 3.11 -1.26 -6.62
CA LYS A 99 2.32 -0.16 -7.18
C LYS A 99 0.89 -0.14 -6.65
N MET A 100 0.26 -1.32 -6.55
CA MET A 100 -1.05 -1.47 -5.91
C MET A 100 -1.02 -1.00 -4.45
N ASP A 101 0.05 -1.30 -3.71
CA ASP A 101 0.20 -0.91 -2.31
C ASP A 101 0.38 0.60 -2.14
N LEU A 102 1.16 1.24 -3.02
CA LEU A 102 1.31 2.70 -3.08
C LEU A 102 -0.03 3.38 -3.33
N THR A 103 -0.72 2.96 -4.40
CA THR A 103 -2.04 3.49 -4.77
C THR A 103 -3.05 3.31 -3.63
N ALA A 104 -3.06 2.14 -2.99
CA ALA A 104 -3.96 1.86 -1.88
C ALA A 104 -3.69 2.74 -0.66
N LEU A 105 -2.41 3.04 -0.37
CA LEU A 105 -2.04 3.91 0.74
C LEU A 105 -2.48 5.35 0.48
N GLU A 106 -2.27 5.87 -0.72
CA GLU A 106 -2.73 7.19 -1.12
C GLU A 106 -4.26 7.30 -1.01
N LEU A 107 -4.99 6.35 -1.62
CA LEU A 107 -6.44 6.32 -1.58
C LEU A 107 -7.02 6.32 -0.15
N VAL A 108 -6.45 5.50 0.75
CA VAL A 108 -6.95 5.43 2.12
C VAL A 108 -6.58 6.66 2.95
N LEU A 109 -5.41 7.25 2.73
CA LEU A 109 -4.99 8.48 3.40
C LEU A 109 -5.80 9.69 2.94
N GLU A 110 -6.09 9.79 1.65
CA GLU A 110 -6.97 10.82 1.10
C GLU A 110 -8.38 10.67 1.67
N ALA A 111 -8.95 9.46 1.68
CA ALA A 111 -10.26 9.20 2.26
C ALA A 111 -10.32 9.52 3.76
N TYR A 112 -9.26 9.18 4.50
CA TYR A 112 -9.17 9.48 5.92
C TYR A 112 -9.04 10.98 6.19
N THR A 113 -8.25 11.69 5.40
CA THR A 113 -8.07 13.14 5.50
C THR A 113 -9.36 13.88 5.13
N ALA A 114 -10.04 13.46 4.07
CA ALA A 114 -11.34 14.00 3.68
C ALA A 114 -12.40 13.79 4.78
N TRP A 115 -12.46 12.59 5.37
CA TRP A 115 -13.32 12.32 6.51
C TRP A 115 -12.99 13.23 7.70
N ARG A 116 -11.72 13.36 8.07
CA ARG A 116 -11.28 14.22 9.18
C ARG A 116 -11.62 15.69 8.98
N ASN A 117 -11.52 16.19 7.75
CA ASN A 117 -11.80 17.60 7.43
C ASN A 117 -13.30 17.90 7.35
N GLY A 118 -14.12 16.91 6.99
CA GLY A 118 -15.58 17.06 6.83
C GLY A 118 -16.41 16.59 8.02
N SER A 119 -15.80 16.01 9.05
CA SER A 119 -16.49 15.43 10.21
C SER A 119 -16.36 16.33 11.44
N ASP A 120 -17.46 16.52 12.15
CA ASP A 120 -17.46 17.13 13.50
C ASP A 120 -17.16 16.09 14.60
N GLU A 121 -17.00 14.81 14.26
CA GLU A 121 -16.68 13.75 15.22
C GLU A 121 -15.27 13.95 15.81
N TYR A 122 -15.20 14.07 17.13
CA TYR A 122 -13.92 14.05 17.84
C TYR A 122 -13.30 12.66 17.81
N GLU A 123 -12.10 12.55 17.26
CA GLU A 123 -11.30 11.33 17.30
C GLU A 123 -10.29 11.39 18.45
N GLU A 124 -10.39 10.45 19.39
CA GLU A 124 -9.47 10.37 20.53
C GLU A 124 -8.06 9.95 20.10
N ARG A 125 -7.04 10.59 20.69
CA ARG A 125 -5.66 10.11 20.64
C ARG A 125 -5.44 9.01 21.68
N LEU A 126 -4.44 8.16 21.46
CA LEU A 126 -4.09 7.14 22.45
C LEU A 126 -3.53 7.79 23.72
N PRO A 127 -3.98 7.38 24.92
CA PRO A 127 -3.35 7.84 26.14
C PRO A 127 -1.90 7.35 26.17
N TRP A 128 -0.99 8.22 26.61
CA TRP A 128 0.45 7.95 26.79
C TRP A 128 1.29 7.83 25.52
N LEU A 129 0.72 8.11 24.34
CA LEU A 129 1.49 8.21 23.12
C LEU A 129 1.34 9.62 22.54
N ASP A 130 2.44 10.37 22.55
CA ASP A 130 2.51 11.71 21.97
C ASP A 130 2.64 11.62 20.46
N MET A 131 1.57 11.16 19.82
CA MET A 131 1.44 11.04 18.37
C MET A 131 0.13 11.67 17.92
N ASP A 132 0.18 12.35 16.77
CA ASP A 132 -1.02 12.82 16.09
C ASP A 132 -1.77 11.67 15.38
N HIS A 133 -2.95 11.98 14.88
CA HIS A 133 -3.83 10.99 14.27
C HIS A 133 -3.28 10.38 12.96
N VAL A 134 -2.41 11.06 12.23
CA VAL A 134 -1.76 10.56 11.01
C VAL A 134 -0.60 9.63 11.38
N GLN A 135 0.22 10.02 12.36
CA GLN A 135 1.24 9.14 12.92
C GLN A 135 0.62 7.86 13.50
N LEU A 136 -0.51 7.98 14.21
CA LEU A 136 -1.27 6.85 14.74
C LEU A 136 -1.86 5.96 13.64
N PHE A 137 -2.27 6.53 12.49
CA PHE A 137 -2.67 5.77 11.30
C PHE A 137 -1.51 4.89 10.81
N PHE A 138 -0.34 5.47 10.54
CA PHE A 138 0.82 4.73 10.04
C PHE A 138 1.31 3.67 11.03
N MET A 139 1.35 4.00 12.32
CA MET A 139 1.70 3.03 13.36
C MET A 139 0.69 1.86 13.39
N SER A 140 -0.61 2.15 13.25
CA SER A 140 -1.64 1.11 13.23
C SER A 140 -1.51 0.20 12.00
N LEU A 141 -1.19 0.78 10.85
CA LEU A 141 -0.94 0.03 9.60
C LEU A 141 0.30 -0.87 9.74
N ALA A 142 1.36 -0.36 10.38
CA ALA A 142 2.55 -1.13 10.69
C ALA A 142 2.23 -2.32 11.60
N GLN A 143 1.51 -2.07 12.69
CA GLN A 143 1.11 -3.11 13.66
C GLN A 143 0.20 -4.18 13.02
N PHE A 144 -0.76 -3.76 12.19
CA PHE A 144 -1.66 -4.69 11.51
C PHE A 144 -0.93 -5.60 10.52
N SER A 145 0.15 -5.12 9.92
CA SER A 145 0.96 -5.88 8.98
C SER A 145 2.10 -6.67 9.63
N CYS A 146 2.24 -6.64 10.96
CA CYS A 146 3.30 -7.36 11.65
C CYS A 146 3.19 -8.87 11.42
N THR A 147 4.17 -9.41 10.70
CA THR A 147 4.34 -10.84 10.50
C THR A 147 5.80 -11.23 10.76
N LYS A 148 6.02 -12.51 11.04
CA LYS A 148 7.36 -13.07 11.21
C LYS A 148 7.56 -14.16 10.17
N THR A 149 8.46 -13.92 9.22
CA THR A 149 8.87 -14.90 8.22
C THR A 149 10.17 -15.55 8.68
N THR A 150 10.25 -16.89 8.68
CA THR A 150 11.50 -17.57 9.00
C THR A 150 12.48 -17.48 7.83
N LYS A 151 13.78 -17.68 8.10
CA LYS A 151 14.82 -17.68 7.05
C LYS A 151 14.59 -18.74 5.97
N TRP A 152 13.87 -19.83 6.31
CA TRP A 152 13.60 -20.94 5.41
C TRP A 152 12.37 -20.71 4.53
N GLU A 153 11.36 -19.99 5.01
CA GLU A 153 10.14 -19.65 4.26
C GLU A 153 10.34 -18.47 3.30
N LEU A 154 11.30 -17.59 3.62
CA LEU A 154 11.51 -16.35 2.89
C LEU A 154 11.78 -16.54 1.38
N PRO A 155 12.66 -17.46 0.93
CA PRO A 155 12.86 -17.70 -0.49
C PRO A 155 11.59 -18.21 -1.20
N GLU A 156 10.83 -19.08 -0.55
CA GLU A 156 9.61 -19.65 -1.10
C GLU A 156 8.51 -18.59 -1.26
N SER A 157 8.28 -17.77 -0.24
CA SER A 157 7.27 -16.69 -0.30
C SER A 157 7.60 -15.65 -1.37
N LEU A 158 8.89 -15.29 -1.51
CA LEU A 158 9.33 -14.38 -2.57
C LEU A 158 9.09 -14.94 -3.98
N LEU A 159 9.24 -16.26 -4.17
CA LEU A 159 9.04 -16.91 -5.47
C LEU A 159 7.55 -17.15 -5.78
N LYS A 160 6.72 -17.45 -4.77
CA LYS A 160 5.31 -17.80 -4.95
C LYS A 160 4.38 -16.60 -4.92
N ASP A 161 4.53 -15.74 -3.92
CA ASP A 161 3.54 -14.70 -3.63
C ASP A 161 3.84 -13.40 -4.38
N MET A 162 5.01 -13.31 -5.03
CA MET A 162 5.50 -12.12 -5.73
C MET A 162 5.35 -10.83 -4.90
N GLN A 163 5.35 -10.96 -3.58
CA GLN A 163 5.15 -9.86 -2.64
C GLN A 163 6.32 -9.82 -1.66
N PHE A 164 6.81 -8.61 -1.39
CA PHE A 164 7.82 -8.41 -0.36
C PHE A 164 7.31 -8.83 1.02
N PRO A 165 8.19 -9.39 1.88
CA PRO A 165 7.88 -9.58 3.29
C PRO A 165 7.36 -8.29 3.92
N SER A 166 6.43 -8.40 4.87
CA SER A 166 5.70 -7.25 5.39
C SER A 166 6.58 -6.07 5.84
N SER A 167 7.73 -6.33 6.48
CA SER A 167 8.64 -5.27 6.92
C SER A 167 9.28 -4.52 5.76
N ILE A 168 9.76 -5.24 4.74
CA ILE A 168 10.35 -4.64 3.54
C ILE A 168 9.28 -3.89 2.76
N ARG A 169 8.10 -4.51 2.60
CA ARG A 169 6.94 -3.94 1.92
C ARG A 169 6.54 -2.60 2.53
N LEU A 170 6.33 -2.55 3.85
CA LEU A 170 5.93 -1.34 4.55
C LEU A 170 7.03 -0.28 4.57
N ASN A 171 8.31 -0.66 4.76
CA ASN A 171 9.39 0.31 4.73
C ASN A 171 9.52 0.97 3.36
N ASN A 172 9.42 0.20 2.29
CA ASN A 172 9.42 0.74 0.93
C ASN A 172 8.19 1.63 0.68
N LEU A 173 7.02 1.21 1.16
CA LEU A 173 5.78 1.97 1.03
C LEU A 173 5.84 3.31 1.77
N PHE A 174 6.25 3.31 3.05
CA PHE A 174 6.31 4.50 3.89
C PHE A 174 7.44 5.45 3.47
N ALA A 175 8.57 4.92 3.01
CA ALA A 175 9.66 5.74 2.48
C ALA A 175 9.28 6.52 1.20
N LYS A 176 8.13 6.21 0.60
CA LYS A 176 7.58 6.88 -0.59
C LYS A 176 6.33 7.71 -0.31
N SER A 177 5.78 7.64 0.90
CA SER A 177 4.62 8.45 1.27
C SER A 177 5.08 9.80 1.79
N GLU A 178 4.74 10.87 1.08
CA GLU A 178 5.01 12.24 1.53
C GLU A 178 4.33 12.53 2.88
N ASP A 179 3.09 12.04 3.06
CA ASP A 179 2.36 12.11 4.31
C ASP A 179 3.14 11.46 5.47
N PHE A 180 3.75 10.28 5.24
CA PHE A 180 4.58 9.63 6.24
C PHE A 180 5.84 10.44 6.54
N ILE A 181 6.54 10.89 5.50
CA ILE A 181 7.77 11.67 5.62
C ILE A 181 7.51 12.95 6.40
N TYR A 182 6.40 13.64 6.12
CA TYR A 182 5.97 14.83 6.83
C TYR A 182 5.59 14.52 8.28
N ALA A 183 4.69 13.55 8.50
CA ALA A 183 4.19 13.19 9.82
C ALA A 183 5.31 12.76 10.78
N PHE A 184 6.36 12.09 10.28
CA PHE A 184 7.51 11.67 11.10
C PHE A 184 8.73 12.57 10.94
N SER A 185 8.63 13.67 10.20
CA SER A 185 9.74 14.61 9.95
C SER A 185 11.03 13.91 9.47
N CYS A 186 10.89 12.95 8.55
CA CYS A 186 11.99 12.15 8.05
C CYS A 186 12.96 13.02 7.21
N LYS A 187 14.22 13.12 7.64
CA LYS A 187 15.25 13.90 6.92
C LYS A 187 15.57 13.27 5.57
N ASN A 188 15.82 14.12 4.57
CA ASN A 188 16.23 13.67 3.24
C ASN A 188 17.50 12.81 3.29
N GLY A 189 17.56 11.77 2.47
CA GLY A 189 18.66 10.79 2.42
C GLY A 189 18.65 9.76 3.55
N THR A 190 17.65 9.75 4.42
CA THR A 190 17.48 8.66 5.42
C THR A 190 16.82 7.45 4.79
N ASN A 191 16.90 6.28 5.45
CA ASN A 191 16.26 5.06 4.95
C ASN A 191 14.74 5.21 4.71
N MET A 192 14.08 6.10 5.46
CA MET A 192 12.64 6.37 5.36
C MET A 192 12.31 7.64 4.56
N ASN A 193 13.30 8.26 3.92
CA ASN A 193 13.13 9.35 2.96
C ASN A 193 14.31 9.31 1.98
N ARG A 194 14.20 8.43 0.98
CA ARG A 194 15.24 8.16 -0.03
C ARG A 194 14.91 8.88 -1.33
N GLU A 195 15.89 9.58 -1.91
CA GLU A 195 15.81 10.29 -3.20
C GLU A 195 15.64 9.38 -4.43
N GLU A 196 15.24 8.11 -4.26
CA GLU A 196 15.02 7.20 -5.39
C GLU A 196 13.80 7.62 -6.23
N GLU A 197 13.88 7.45 -7.55
CA GLU A 197 12.84 7.87 -8.51
C GLU A 197 11.49 7.15 -8.30
N GLU A 198 10.40 7.86 -8.64
CA GLU A 198 9.01 7.49 -8.31
C GLU A 198 8.45 6.30 -9.09
N CYS A 199 7.64 5.50 -8.40
CA CYS A 199 6.81 4.41 -8.92
C CYS A 199 5.32 4.80 -8.97
N LEU A 200 5.01 6.08 -8.77
CA LEU A 200 3.65 6.61 -8.68
C LEU A 200 3.14 6.99 -10.08
N ILE A 201 1.88 6.67 -10.37
CA ILE A 201 1.20 7.29 -11.52
C ILE A 201 0.64 8.59 -11.01
N SER A 202 1.24 9.71 -11.44
CA SER A 202 0.60 11.00 -11.27
C SER A 202 -0.62 11.06 -12.18
N TYR A 203 -1.82 11.00 -11.59
CA TYR A 203 -3.05 11.40 -12.28
C TYR A 203 -3.07 12.93 -12.37
N THR A 204 -2.11 13.51 -13.08
CA THR A 204 -2.21 14.93 -13.44
C THR A 204 -3.20 15.02 -14.57
N GLU A 205 -4.33 15.70 -14.32
CA GLU A 205 -5.22 16.16 -15.38
C GLU A 205 -4.36 17.01 -16.33
N SER A 206 -4.29 16.56 -17.59
CA SER A 206 -3.69 17.29 -18.71
C SER A 206 -4.44 18.59 -19.01
#